data_AF-A0A962ZT43-F1
#
_entry.id   AF-A0A962ZT43-F1
#
_cell.length_a   1.000
_cell.length_b   1.000
_cell.length_c   1.000
_cell.angle_alpha   90.00
_cell.angle_beta   90.00
_cell.angle_gamma   90.00
#
_symmetry.space_group_name_H-M   'P 1'
#
loop_
_entity.id
_entity.type
_entity.pdbx_description
1 polymer ?
#
loop_
_entity_poly.entity_id
_entity_poly.type
_entity_poly.pdbx_seq_one_letter_code
_entity_poly.pdbx_strand_id
1 'polypeptide(L)'
;MEKTLALACELIRHPSVTPDDAGCQQRMMDRLQAIGFRCTPLRFGAVDNFWAERGTSGPILVFAGHTDVVPTGPEEQWRSPP
;
A
#
# COMPACT_ATOMS: atom_id res chain seq x y z
N MET A 1 -3.94 17.12 11.57
CA MET A 1 -4.38 16.42 10.34
C MET A 1 -4.89 15.05 10.75
N GLU A 2 -6.03 14.61 10.21
CA GLU A 2 -6.60 13.29 10.52
C GLU A 2 -5.67 12.18 9.98
N LYS A 3 -5.48 11.09 10.75
CA LYS A 3 -4.42 10.09 10.51
C LYS A 3 -4.64 9.31 9.20
N THR A 4 -5.89 9.09 8.83
CA THR A 4 -6.27 8.40 7.59
C THR A 4 -5.97 9.27 6.39
N LEU A 5 -6.38 10.55 6.41
CA LEU A 5 -6.04 11.52 5.37
C LEU A 5 -4.53 11.65 5.18
N ALA A 6 -3.77 11.69 6.28
CA ALA A 6 -2.31 11.76 6.20
C ALA A 6 -1.68 10.55 5.50
N LEU A 7 -2.13 9.33 5.83
CA LEU A 7 -1.67 8.12 5.14
C LEU A 7 -2.10 8.13 3.67
N ALA A 8 -3.35 8.51 3.39
CA ALA A 8 -3.87 8.52 2.02
C ALA A 8 -3.06 9.48 1.13
N CYS A 9 -2.83 10.72 1.58
CA CYS A 9 -2.01 11.67 0.84
C CYS A 9 -0.53 11.25 0.73
N GLU A 10 -0.02 10.47 1.68
CA GLU A 10 1.32 9.89 1.58
C GLU A 10 1.36 8.84 0.47
N LEU A 11 0.45 7.85 0.51
CA LEU A 11 0.38 6.77 -0.47
C LEU A 11 0.12 7.28 -1.90
N ILE A 12 -0.75 8.29 -2.07
CA ILE A 12 -1.03 8.89 -3.39
C ILE A 12 0.22 9.50 -4.04
N ARG A 13 1.21 9.96 -3.25
CA ARG A 13 2.45 10.55 -3.81
C ARG A 13 3.42 9.52 -4.37
N HIS A 14 3.18 8.23 -4.12
CA HIS A 14 3.97 7.16 -4.70
C HIS A 14 3.40 6.83 -6.08
N PRO A 15 4.18 7.00 -7.18
CA PRO A 15 3.71 6.70 -8.53
C PRO A 15 3.74 5.19 -8.81
N SER A 16 2.92 4.43 -8.08
CA SER A 16 2.86 2.97 -8.10
C SER A 16 2.10 2.44 -9.32
N VAL A 17 2.53 2.80 -10.53
CA VAL A 17 1.88 2.27 -11.75
C VAL A 17 2.18 0.77 -11.88
N THR A 18 1.15 -0.05 -12.13
CA THR A 18 1.29 -1.52 -12.22
C THR A 18 2.50 -1.95 -13.06
N PRO A 19 3.37 -2.87 -12.57
CA PRO A 19 3.32 -3.59 -11.28
C PRO A 19 4.19 -2.96 -10.18
N ASP A 20 4.68 -1.73 -10.35
CA ASP A 20 5.59 -1.10 -9.39
C ASP A 20 4.84 -0.69 -8.12
N ASP A 21 5.33 -1.12 -6.96
CA ASP A 21 4.79 -0.74 -5.66
C ASP A 21 5.19 0.69 -5.26
N ALA A 22 6.30 1.21 -5.81
CA ALA A 22 6.88 2.51 -5.47
C ALA A 22 7.11 2.74 -3.96
N GLY A 23 7.16 1.68 -3.14
CA GLY A 23 7.41 1.73 -1.69
C GLY A 23 6.16 1.82 -0.81
N CYS A 24 4.96 1.76 -1.38
CA CYS A 24 3.70 1.76 -0.64
C CYS A 24 3.61 0.64 0.39
N GLN A 25 3.92 -0.60 0.00
CA GLN A 25 3.82 -1.77 0.87
C GLN A 25 4.82 -1.70 2.02
N GLN A 26 6.05 -1.23 1.79
CA GLN A 26 7.02 -1.03 2.87
C GLN A 26 6.50 -0.04 3.91
N ARG A 27 5.94 1.09 3.46
CA ARG A 27 5.35 2.09 4.36
C ARG A 27 4.18 1.53 5.18
N MET A 28 3.34 0.70 4.57
CA MET A 28 2.23 0.03 5.26
C MET A 28 2.76 -0.99 6.28
N MET A 29 3.74 -1.82 5.91
CA MET A 29 4.35 -2.81 6.79
C MET A 29 5.00 -2.17 8.02
N ASP A 30 5.76 -1.08 7.86
CA ASP A 30 6.40 -0.37 8.99
C ASP A 30 5.35 0.08 10.03
N ARG A 31 4.23 0.64 9.56
CA ARG A 31 3.14 1.12 10.43
C ARG A 31 2.41 -0.03 11.12
N LEU A 32 2.22 -1.15 10.43
CA LEU A 32 1.55 -2.34 10.96
C LEU A 32 2.45 -3.08 11.98
N GLN A 33 3.74 -3.21 11.68
CA GLN A 33 4.73 -3.78 12.60
C GLN A 33 4.82 -2.98 13.91
N ALA A 34 4.75 -1.65 13.85
CA ALA A 34 4.75 -0.79 15.03
C ALA A 34 3.57 -1.05 16.00
N ILE A 35 2.49 -1.70 15.54
CA ILE A 35 1.31 -2.05 16.37
C ILE A 35 1.13 -3.57 16.53
N GLY A 36 2.19 -4.34 16.26
CA GLY A 36 2.28 -5.76 16.57
C GLY A 36 1.78 -6.71 15.49
N PHE A 37 1.64 -6.26 14.23
CA PHE A 37 1.44 -7.20 13.12
C PHE A 37 2.76 -7.88 12.74
N ARG A 38 2.69 -9.17 12.43
CA ARG A 38 3.73 -9.87 11.68
C ARG A 38 3.49 -9.61 10.19
N CYS A 39 4.44 -8.96 9.54
CA CYS A 39 4.40 -8.71 8.09
C CYS A 39 5.36 -9.67 7.38
N THR A 40 4.82 -10.40 6.40
CA THR A 40 5.54 -11.35 5.55
C THR A 40 5.53 -10.81 4.11
N PRO A 41 6.67 -10.30 3.60
CA PRO A 41 6.81 -9.94 2.19
C PRO A 41 6.74 -11.19 1.30
N LEU A 42 6.03 -11.09 0.18
CA LEU A 42 5.72 -12.17 -0.74
C LEU A 42 5.86 -11.67 -2.19
N ARG A 43 7.09 -11.64 -2.71
CA ARG A 43 7.35 -11.23 -4.10
C ARG A 43 7.22 -12.43 -5.06
N PHE A 44 6.44 -12.25 -6.13
CA PHE A 44 6.30 -13.23 -7.20
C PHE A 44 6.58 -12.56 -8.55
N GLY A 45 7.72 -12.90 -9.16
CA GLY A 45 8.17 -12.25 -10.38
C GLY A 45 8.35 -10.74 -10.19
N ALA A 46 7.58 -9.94 -10.93
CA ALA A 46 7.61 -8.48 -10.86
C ALA A 46 6.68 -7.89 -9.80
N VAL A 47 5.78 -8.68 -9.21
CA VAL A 47 4.71 -8.19 -8.31
C VAL A 47 5.12 -8.36 -6.86
N ASP A 48 5.10 -7.26 -6.11
CA ASP A 48 5.23 -7.26 -4.65
C ASP A 48 3.87 -7.50 -4.00
N ASN A 49 3.86 -8.36 -2.98
CA ASN A 49 2.71 -8.57 -2.11
C ASN A 49 3.22 -8.61 -0.67
N PHE A 50 2.34 -8.37 0.30
CA PHE A 50 2.63 -8.71 1.69
C PHE A 50 1.40 -9.26 2.39
N TRP A 51 1.64 -10.16 3.34
CA TRP A 51 0.62 -10.64 4.29
C TRP A 51 0.94 -10.07 5.66
N ALA A 52 -0.01 -9.34 6.25
CA ALA A 52 0.12 -8.82 7.60
C ALA A 52 -0.96 -9.40 8.51
N GLU A 53 -0.55 -10.02 9.61
CA GLU A 53 -1.45 -10.67 10.54
C GLU A 53 -1.14 -10.30 11.99
N ARG A 54 -2.18 -10.21 12.82
CA ARG A 54 -2.06 -9.99 14.27
C ARG A 54 -3.03 -10.92 15.00
N GLY A 55 -2.49 -11.80 15.84
CA GLY A 55 -3.23 -12.88 16.51
C GLY A 55 -2.76 -14.26 16.04
N THR A 56 -3.14 -15.31 16.78
CA THR A 56 -2.67 -16.69 16.54
C THR A 56 -3.79 -17.72 16.49
N SER A 57 -5.05 -17.33 16.69
CA SER A 57 -6.20 -18.24 16.78
C SER A 57 -7.51 -17.51 16.54
N GLY A 58 -8.55 -18.26 16.13
CA GLY A 58 -9.90 -17.74 15.93
C GLY A 58 -10.22 -17.42 14.46
N PRO A 59 -11.40 -16.83 14.18
CA PRO A 59 -11.75 -16.40 12.83
C PRO A 59 -10.80 -15.30 12.36
N ILE A 60 -10.42 -15.34 11.08
CA ILE A 60 -9.55 -14.35 10.46
C ILE A 60 -10.44 -13.31 9.74
N LEU A 61 -10.33 -12.05 10.15
CA LEU A 61 -10.85 -10.91 9.40
C LEU A 61 -9.71 -10.34 8.54
N VAL A 62 -9.92 -10.23 7.23
CA VAL A 62 -8.90 -9.78 6.27
C VAL A 62 -9.35 -8.50 5.57
N PHE A 63 -8.45 -7.51 5.54
CA PHE A 63 -8.52 -6.41 4.59
C PHE A 63 -7.62 -6.76 3.40
N ALA A 64 -8.21 -6.83 2.21
CA ALA A 64 -7.50 -7.07 0.96
C ALA A 64 -7.63 -5.84 0.06
N GLY A 65 -6.56 -5.51 -0.64
CA GLY A 65 -6.48 -4.35 -1.52
C GLY A 65 -5.22 -4.42 -2.37
N HIS A 66 -4.97 -3.36 -3.13
CA HIS A 66 -3.83 -3.23 -4.02
C HIS A 66 -3.19 -1.85 -3.86
N THR A 67 -1.89 -1.74 -4.09
CA THR A 67 -1.15 -0.47 -4.05
C THR A 67 -0.93 0.12 -5.43
N ASP A 68 -1.02 -0.70 -6.48
CA ASP A 68 -0.80 -0.25 -7.83
C ASP A 68 -1.99 0.54 -8.38
N VAL A 69 -1.68 1.44 -9.31
CA VAL A 69 -2.64 2.29 -10.03
C VAL A 69 -2.42 2.19 -11.53
N VAL A 70 -3.40 2.66 -12.30
CA VAL A 70 -3.31 2.76 -13.75
C VAL A 70 -2.41 3.93 -14.18
N PRO A 71 -1.87 3.92 -15.41
CA PRO A 71 -1.20 5.10 -15.97
C PRO A 71 -2.10 6.34 -15.91
N THR A 72 -1.51 7.50 -15.63
CA THR A 72 -2.19 8.78 -15.39
C THR A 72 -2.82 9.39 -16.65
N GLY A 73 -2.40 8.96 -17.83
CA GLY A 73 -2.59 9.71 -19.07
C GLY A 73 -1.75 11.00 -19.09
N PRO A 74 -2.03 11.93 -20.01
CA PRO A 74 -1.25 13.16 -20.14
C PRO A 74 -1.45 14.10 -18.93
N GLU A 75 -0.37 14.43 -18.23
CA GLU A 75 -0.41 15.24 -17.00
C GLU A 75 -0.95 16.65 -17.23
N GLU A 76 -0.77 17.22 -18.43
CA GLU A 76 -1.28 18.54 -18.79
C GLU A 76 -2.82 18.62 -18.81
N GLN A 77 -3.52 17.48 -18.82
CA GLN A 77 -4.98 17.41 -18.72
C GLN A 77 -5.48 17.44 -17.27
N TRP A 78 -4.58 17.30 -16.29
CA TRP A 78 -4.91 17.33 -14.88
C TRP A 78 -4.85 18.75 -14.32
N ARG A 79 -5.81 19.09 -13.43
CA ARG A 79 -5.82 20.39 -12.72
C ARG A 79 -4.78 20.48 -11.61
N SER A 80 -4.38 19.32 -11.09
CA SER A 80 -3.32 19.13 -10.09
C SER A 80 -2.54 17.88 -10.50
N PRO A 81 -1.22 17.82 -10.26
CA PRO A 81 -0.44 16.63 -10.59
C PRO A 81 -1.11 15.36 -10.04
N PRO A 82 -1.22 14.30 -10.86
CA PRO A 82 -1.78 13.02 -10.45
C PRO A 82 -0.94 12.33 -9.38
#